data_AF-A0A2R4D442-F1
#
_entry.id   AF-A0A2R4D442-F1
#
_cell.length_a   1.000
_cell.length_b   1.000
_cell.length_c   1.000
_cell.angle_alpha   90.00
_cell.angle_beta   90.00
_cell.angle_gamma   90.00
#
_symmetry.space_group_name_H-M   'P 1'
#
loop_
_entity.id
_entity.type
_entity.pdbx_description
1 polymer ?
#
loop_
_entity_poly.entity_id
_entity_poly.type
_entity_poly.pdbx_seq_one_letter_code
_entity_poly.pdbx_strand_id
1 'polypeptide(L)'
;MENYDIDIYGNPIKVKKPSREFKGQSLIYFPKSYVVIDLETTGFDPKCNEILEIVALRYENNEKIAEFSKLIKVSFLPSFITEFTGINEDMIKNCNDISQTLKEFDDFLKSGDILVAHNAHFDINFLYDNFMCYLNKPFSFDFVDTMRLSKLINQELAHHRLKDLCNQYNICYENAHRGEKDCELTHLCLMELKKTAFDNSLIENDVLVNNGLKTQIRQTQTKAKDIQAKIQEFDISHPLYNQNCVITGILGRFTRSQAMQIIADLGGINQDSVTKKTNILILGDNDYRAMIKGGISNKLKRARELILKGQDLKIISENVFYDMIF
;
A
#
# COMPACT_ATOMS: atom_id res chain seq x y z
N MET A 1 -13.84 22.60 6.31
CA MET A 1 -13.80 23.37 5.06
C MET A 1 -13.96 22.39 3.92
N GLU A 2 -14.99 22.57 3.11
CA GLU A 2 -15.27 21.72 1.94
C GLU A 2 -14.19 21.98 0.87
N ASN A 3 -13.58 20.92 0.32
CA ASN A 3 -12.60 21.05 -0.76
C ASN A 3 -13.34 21.14 -2.10
N TYR A 4 -12.98 22.12 -2.91
CA TYR A 4 -13.50 22.33 -4.27
C TYR A 4 -12.35 22.20 -5.28
N ASP A 5 -12.57 21.49 -6.38
CA ASP A 5 -11.77 21.68 -7.61
C ASP A 5 -12.44 22.76 -8.47
N ILE A 6 -11.81 23.15 -9.57
CA ILE A 6 -12.26 24.28 -10.40
C ILE A 6 -12.52 23.77 -11.82
N ASP A 7 -13.69 24.06 -12.40
CA ASP A 7 -13.97 23.70 -13.81
C ASP A 7 -13.18 24.58 -14.80
N ILE A 8 -13.28 24.28 -16.10
CA ILE A 8 -12.60 25.04 -17.17
C ILE A 8 -13.04 26.52 -17.26
N TYR A 9 -14.10 26.90 -16.53
CA TYR A 9 -14.62 28.26 -16.42
C TYR A 9 -14.31 28.93 -15.08
N GLY A 10 -13.56 28.28 -14.19
CA GLY A 10 -13.19 28.84 -12.90
C GLY A 10 -14.22 28.64 -11.79
N ASN A 11 -15.26 27.83 -11.99
CA ASN A 11 -16.27 27.59 -10.96
C ASN A 11 -15.85 26.47 -9.98
N PRO A 12 -16.05 26.67 -8.66
CA PRO A 12 -15.75 25.65 -7.67
C PRO A 12 -16.71 24.45 -7.79
N ILE A 13 -16.19 23.30 -8.25
CA ILE A 13 -16.84 21.99 -8.24
C ILE A 13 -16.60 21.34 -6.87
N LYS A 14 -17.67 20.93 -6.16
CA LYS A 14 -17.53 20.03 -5.01
C LYS A 14 -16.97 18.69 -5.47
N VAL A 15 -15.66 18.49 -5.38
CA VAL A 15 -15.09 17.15 -5.52
C VAL A 15 -15.19 16.48 -4.17
N LYS A 16 -16.33 15.81 -3.95
CA LYS A 16 -16.42 14.78 -2.93
C LYS A 16 -15.26 13.82 -3.21
N LYS A 17 -14.28 13.74 -2.29
CA LYS A 17 -13.46 12.51 -2.22
C LYS A 17 -14.46 11.36 -2.20
N PRO A 18 -14.31 10.31 -3.02
CA PRO A 18 -15.23 9.19 -2.95
C PRO A 18 -15.11 8.61 -1.53
N SER A 19 -16.07 8.93 -0.67
CA SER A 19 -16.29 8.17 0.55
C SER A 19 -16.86 6.85 0.06
N ARG A 20 -16.07 5.78 0.17
CA ARG A 20 -16.58 4.42 -0.03
C ARG A 20 -17.41 4.04 1.19
N GLU A 21 -18.58 4.66 1.29
CA GLU A 21 -19.54 4.45 2.38
C GLU A 21 -19.95 2.99 2.44
N PHE A 22 -20.03 2.42 3.64
CA PHE A 22 -20.33 1.00 3.85
C PHE A 22 -19.28 0.04 3.27
N LYS A 23 -18.07 0.50 2.90
CA LYS A 23 -16.95 -0.41 2.63
C LYS A 23 -16.64 -1.23 3.89
N GLY A 24 -16.41 -2.53 3.71
CA GLY A 24 -16.07 -3.44 4.80
C GLY A 24 -14.78 -3.07 5.53
N GLN A 25 -14.59 -3.65 6.70
CA GLN A 25 -13.47 -3.40 7.59
C GLN A 25 -12.23 -4.19 7.18
N SER A 26 -11.05 -3.58 7.37
CA SER A 26 -9.78 -4.28 7.22
C SER A 26 -9.42 -4.96 8.54
N LEU A 27 -9.53 -6.29 8.57
CA LEU A 27 -9.35 -7.12 9.75
C LEU A 27 -7.88 -7.56 9.93
N ILE A 28 -7.52 -7.81 11.19
CA ILE A 28 -6.25 -8.40 11.63
C ILE A 28 -6.58 -9.76 12.22
N TYR A 29 -6.88 -10.70 11.33
CA TYR A 29 -7.60 -11.93 11.67
C TYR A 29 -7.24 -13.06 10.69
N PHE A 30 -7.26 -14.30 11.16
CA PHE A 30 -7.05 -15.51 10.36
C PHE A 30 -8.36 -16.30 10.21
N PRO A 31 -9.15 -16.04 9.15
CA PRO A 31 -10.43 -16.70 8.94
C PRO A 31 -10.31 -18.22 8.71
N LYS A 32 -11.32 -18.97 9.16
CA LYS A 32 -11.46 -20.41 8.86
C LYS A 32 -12.10 -20.68 7.49
N SER A 33 -12.96 -19.76 7.06
CA SER A 33 -13.62 -19.76 5.76
C SER A 33 -13.46 -18.38 5.14
N TYR A 34 -12.96 -18.32 3.91
CA TYR A 34 -12.62 -17.07 3.24
C TYR A 34 -12.58 -17.25 1.73
N VAL A 35 -12.56 -16.12 1.03
CA VAL A 35 -12.38 -16.07 -0.41
C VAL A 35 -11.12 -15.27 -0.69
N VAL A 36 -10.09 -15.91 -1.23
CA VAL A 36 -8.92 -15.19 -1.72
C VAL A 36 -9.27 -14.57 -3.05
N ILE A 37 -8.96 -13.29 -3.23
CA ILE A 37 -9.22 -12.57 -4.48
C ILE A 37 -7.93 -11.95 -5.00
N ASP A 38 -7.88 -11.79 -6.31
CA ASP A 38 -6.84 -11.06 -7.02
C ASP A 38 -7.43 -10.48 -8.33
N LEU A 39 -7.02 -9.25 -8.67
CA LEU A 39 -7.45 -8.57 -9.88
C LEU A 39 -6.26 -8.27 -10.78
N GLU A 40 -6.42 -8.59 -12.07
CA GLU A 40 -5.62 -7.96 -13.10
C GLU A 40 -6.38 -6.74 -13.63
N THR A 41 -5.68 -5.63 -13.84
CA THR A 41 -6.26 -4.36 -14.28
C THR A 41 -5.44 -3.74 -15.40
N THR A 42 -6.03 -2.82 -16.15
CA THR A 42 -5.30 -2.10 -17.21
C THR A 42 -4.37 -0.99 -16.66
N GLY A 43 -4.25 -0.88 -15.33
CA GLY A 43 -3.44 0.11 -14.61
C GLY A 43 -3.89 0.28 -13.16
N PHE A 44 -3.37 1.29 -12.47
CA PHE A 44 -3.45 1.36 -11.00
C PHE A 44 -4.59 2.19 -10.41
N ASP A 45 -5.30 2.99 -11.21
CA ASP A 45 -6.34 3.90 -10.71
C ASP A 45 -7.75 3.44 -11.17
N PRO A 46 -8.65 3.05 -10.24
CA PRO A 46 -9.99 2.57 -10.58
C PRO A 46 -10.87 3.63 -11.27
N LYS A 47 -10.46 4.90 -11.30
CA LYS A 47 -11.20 5.94 -12.04
C LYS A 47 -10.92 5.95 -13.53
N CYS A 48 -9.75 5.50 -13.96
CA CYS A 48 -9.33 5.55 -15.36
C CYS A 48 -8.85 4.21 -15.92
N ASN A 49 -8.79 3.17 -15.09
CA ASN A 49 -8.41 1.83 -15.48
C ASN A 49 -9.56 0.85 -15.26
N GLU A 50 -9.56 -0.19 -16.09
CA GLU A 50 -10.58 -1.22 -16.13
C GLU A 50 -10.06 -2.52 -15.52
N ILE A 51 -10.96 -3.32 -14.95
CA ILE A 51 -10.64 -4.68 -14.49
C ILE A 51 -10.58 -5.60 -15.72
N LEU A 52 -9.48 -6.33 -15.85
CA LEU A 52 -9.17 -7.22 -16.95
C LEU A 52 -9.42 -8.70 -16.59
N GLU A 53 -9.16 -9.08 -15.34
CA GLU A 53 -9.43 -10.42 -14.81
C GLU A 53 -9.93 -10.28 -13.38
N ILE A 54 -10.93 -11.08 -13.00
CA ILE A 54 -11.32 -11.30 -11.61
C ILE A 54 -11.07 -12.76 -11.30
N VAL A 55 -10.24 -13.01 -10.30
CA VAL A 55 -10.04 -14.35 -9.75
C VAL A 55 -10.44 -14.37 -8.28
N ALA A 56 -11.14 -15.44 -7.91
CA ALA A 56 -11.52 -15.70 -6.53
C ALA A 56 -11.54 -17.19 -6.21
N LEU A 57 -10.78 -17.58 -5.18
CA LEU A 57 -10.67 -18.95 -4.71
C LEU A 57 -11.28 -19.06 -3.32
N ARG A 58 -12.31 -19.88 -3.17
CA ARG A 58 -12.99 -20.10 -1.89
C ARG A 58 -12.33 -21.24 -1.13
N TYR A 59 -12.00 -20.96 0.12
CA TYR A 59 -11.42 -21.93 1.04
C TYR A 59 -12.31 -22.15 2.25
N GLU A 60 -12.45 -23.41 2.65
CA GLU A 60 -13.02 -23.81 3.93
C GLU A 60 -12.06 -24.80 4.60
N ASN A 61 -11.66 -24.53 5.84
CA ASN A 61 -10.68 -25.37 6.57
C ASN A 61 -9.38 -25.61 5.80
N ASN A 62 -8.91 -24.60 5.05
CA ASN A 62 -7.73 -24.62 4.17
C ASN A 62 -7.86 -25.49 2.90
N GLU A 63 -9.03 -26.01 2.59
CA GLU A 63 -9.27 -26.73 1.32
C GLU A 63 -9.97 -25.80 0.32
N LYS A 64 -9.48 -25.79 -0.94
CA LYS A 64 -10.14 -25.06 -2.04
C LYS A 64 -11.43 -25.80 -2.40
N ILE A 65 -12.59 -25.15 -2.20
CA ILE A 65 -13.90 -25.76 -2.43
C ILE A 65 -14.65 -25.16 -3.62
N ALA A 66 -14.30 -23.96 -4.05
CA ALA A 66 -14.90 -23.33 -5.22
C ALA A 66 -13.94 -22.29 -5.82
N GLU A 67 -14.16 -21.98 -7.09
CA GLU A 67 -13.34 -21.06 -7.86
C GLU A 67 -14.21 -20.24 -8.81
N PHE A 68 -13.82 -18.99 -8.95
CA PHE A 68 -14.31 -18.05 -9.96
C PHE A 68 -13.09 -17.46 -10.66
N SER A 69 -13.01 -17.59 -11.97
CA SER A 69 -11.96 -17.00 -12.78
C SER A 69 -12.55 -16.55 -14.11
N LYS A 70 -12.53 -15.23 -14.36
CA LYS A 70 -13.13 -14.62 -15.54
C LYS A 70 -12.26 -13.49 -16.08
N LEU A 71 -11.87 -13.62 -17.34
CA LEU A 71 -11.37 -12.52 -18.15
C LEU A 71 -12.52 -11.62 -18.59
N ILE A 72 -12.25 -10.33 -18.66
CA ILE A 72 -13.22 -9.28 -18.95
C ILE A 72 -12.77 -8.51 -20.19
N LYS A 73 -13.72 -8.20 -21.07
CA LYS A 73 -13.48 -7.33 -22.20
C LYS A 73 -13.31 -5.87 -21.71
N VAL A 74 -12.17 -5.27 -22.04
CA VAL A 74 -11.84 -3.87 -21.72
C VAL A 74 -11.86 -2.99 -22.98
N SER A 75 -11.94 -1.68 -22.81
CA SER A 75 -11.95 -0.72 -23.92
C SER A 75 -10.56 -0.51 -24.55
N PHE A 76 -9.50 -0.64 -23.74
CA PHE A 76 -8.11 -0.51 -24.18
C PHE A 76 -7.19 -1.33 -23.29
N LEU A 77 -6.38 -2.21 -23.89
CA LEU A 77 -5.35 -2.98 -23.21
C LEU A 77 -3.95 -2.42 -23.54
N PRO A 78 -3.27 -1.76 -22.58
CA PRO A 78 -1.90 -1.30 -22.79
C PRO A 78 -0.93 -2.46 -23.01
N SER A 79 0.01 -2.32 -23.95
CA SER A 79 0.97 -3.39 -24.29
C SER A 79 1.79 -3.88 -23.09
N PHE A 80 2.16 -2.97 -22.17
CA PHE A 80 2.91 -3.34 -20.97
C PHE A 80 2.10 -4.25 -20.02
N ILE A 81 0.75 -4.17 -20.02
CA ILE A 81 -0.09 -5.06 -19.22
C ILE A 81 -0.09 -6.46 -19.84
N THR A 82 -0.12 -6.56 -21.18
CA THR A 82 0.03 -7.85 -21.88
C THR A 82 1.40 -8.47 -21.63
N GLU A 83 2.47 -7.69 -21.63
CA GLU A 83 3.82 -8.19 -21.29
C GLU A 83 3.90 -8.68 -19.84
N PHE A 84 3.19 -8.01 -18.92
CA PHE A 84 3.23 -8.32 -17.49
C PHE A 84 2.37 -9.53 -17.11
N THR A 85 1.14 -9.60 -17.62
CA THR A 85 0.12 -10.60 -17.25
C THR A 85 0.01 -11.76 -18.25
N GLY A 86 0.54 -11.58 -19.46
CA GLY A 86 0.34 -12.50 -20.58
C GLY A 86 -1.06 -12.45 -21.20
N ILE A 87 -1.98 -11.64 -20.67
CA ILE A 87 -3.34 -11.48 -21.21
C ILE A 87 -3.27 -10.57 -22.45
N ASN A 88 -3.81 -11.04 -23.57
CA ASN A 88 -3.81 -10.31 -24.84
C ASN A 88 -5.24 -10.07 -25.37
N GLU A 89 -5.35 -9.19 -26.36
CA GLU A 89 -6.62 -8.80 -27.00
C GLU A 89 -7.42 -10.00 -27.54
N ASP A 90 -6.75 -11.04 -28.06
CA ASP A 90 -7.42 -12.22 -28.59
C ASP A 90 -8.13 -13.04 -27.50
N MET A 91 -7.59 -13.03 -26.27
CA MET A 91 -8.19 -13.69 -25.12
C MET A 91 -9.45 -12.97 -24.63
N ILE A 92 -9.50 -11.64 -24.73
CA ILE A 92 -10.56 -10.81 -24.13
C ILE A 92 -11.62 -10.32 -25.12
N LYS A 93 -11.37 -10.34 -26.44
CA LYS A 93 -12.27 -9.75 -27.44
C LYS A 93 -13.72 -10.28 -27.42
N ASN A 94 -13.88 -11.54 -27.01
CA ASN A 94 -15.14 -12.27 -26.93
C ASN A 94 -15.62 -12.51 -25.49
N CYS A 95 -14.92 -11.97 -24.49
CA CYS A 95 -15.32 -12.07 -23.09
C CYS A 95 -16.55 -11.21 -22.80
N ASN A 96 -17.20 -11.52 -21.69
CA ASN A 96 -18.26 -10.70 -21.13
C ASN A 96 -17.73 -9.31 -20.73
N ASP A 97 -18.62 -8.33 -20.69
CA ASP A 97 -18.32 -7.04 -20.11
C ASP A 97 -18.25 -7.10 -18.57
N ILE A 98 -17.78 -6.01 -17.98
CA ILE A 98 -17.65 -5.88 -16.52
C ILE A 98 -19.01 -6.00 -15.82
N SER A 99 -20.10 -5.49 -16.39
CA SER A 99 -21.42 -5.51 -15.73
C SER A 99 -21.94 -6.93 -15.54
N GLN A 100 -21.83 -7.76 -16.58
CA GLN A 100 -22.22 -9.17 -16.50
C GLN A 100 -21.28 -9.94 -15.56
N THR A 101 -19.97 -9.74 -15.70
CA THR A 101 -18.99 -10.47 -14.88
C THR A 101 -19.14 -10.14 -13.39
N LEU A 102 -19.46 -8.90 -13.03
CA LEU A 102 -19.72 -8.52 -11.64
C LEU A 102 -20.99 -9.14 -11.06
N LYS A 103 -22.03 -9.37 -11.87
CA LYS A 103 -23.22 -10.11 -11.41
C LYS A 103 -22.87 -11.56 -11.10
N GLU A 104 -22.14 -12.22 -12.01
CA GLU A 104 -21.66 -13.58 -11.80
C GLU A 104 -20.74 -13.66 -10.56
N PHE A 105 -19.92 -12.63 -10.33
CA PHE A 105 -19.07 -12.54 -9.15
C PHE A 105 -19.85 -12.27 -7.84
N ASP A 106 -20.85 -11.39 -7.85
CA ASP A 106 -21.73 -11.16 -6.68
C ASP A 106 -22.51 -12.43 -6.32
N ASP A 107 -22.95 -13.21 -7.31
CA ASP A 107 -23.63 -14.51 -7.10
C ASP A 107 -22.67 -15.58 -6.53
N PHE A 108 -21.38 -15.51 -6.86
CA PHE A 108 -20.35 -16.39 -6.30
C PHE A 108 -20.05 -16.08 -4.83
N LEU A 109 -20.11 -14.79 -4.45
CA LEU A 109 -19.89 -14.34 -3.07
C LEU A 109 -21.11 -14.63 -2.19
N LYS A 110 -20.87 -15.05 -0.96
CA LYS A 110 -21.90 -15.30 0.05
C LYS A 110 -21.89 -14.17 1.07
N SER A 111 -23.07 -13.77 1.53
CA SER A 111 -23.19 -12.77 2.59
C SER A 111 -22.37 -13.16 3.82
N GLY A 112 -21.50 -12.26 4.27
CA GLY A 112 -20.61 -12.49 5.41
C GLY A 112 -19.28 -13.16 5.06
N ASP A 113 -18.99 -13.43 3.78
CA ASP A 113 -17.67 -13.85 3.35
C ASP A 113 -16.60 -12.84 3.78
N ILE A 114 -15.46 -13.36 4.23
CA ILE A 114 -14.26 -12.57 4.47
C ILE A 114 -13.36 -12.71 3.26
N LEU A 115 -12.98 -11.58 2.67
CA LEU A 115 -12.07 -11.55 1.53
C LEU A 115 -10.62 -11.54 2.02
N VAL A 116 -9.74 -12.19 1.26
CA VAL A 116 -8.31 -12.19 1.52
C VAL A 116 -7.61 -11.75 0.24
N ALA A 117 -6.70 -10.80 0.32
CA ALA A 117 -5.86 -10.41 -0.81
C ALA A 117 -4.50 -9.93 -0.33
N HIS A 118 -3.53 -9.89 -1.22
CA HIS A 118 -2.23 -9.30 -0.95
C HIS A 118 -2.23 -7.84 -1.40
N ASN A 119 -2.05 -6.87 -0.49
CA ASN A 119 -2.32 -5.45 -0.77
C ASN A 119 -3.80 -5.16 -1.08
N ALA A 120 -4.68 -5.85 -0.34
CA ALA A 120 -6.14 -5.91 -0.56
C ALA A 120 -6.84 -4.57 -0.79
N HIS A 121 -6.33 -3.46 -0.27
CA HIS A 121 -6.94 -2.15 -0.52
C HIS A 121 -7.04 -1.81 -2.02
N PHE A 122 -6.11 -2.31 -2.84
CA PHE A 122 -6.13 -2.16 -4.29
C PHE A 122 -7.39 -2.82 -4.88
N ASP A 123 -7.52 -4.12 -4.71
CA ASP A 123 -8.62 -4.94 -5.25
C ASP A 123 -9.98 -4.49 -4.74
N ILE A 124 -10.09 -4.29 -3.43
CA ILE A 124 -11.35 -3.90 -2.78
C ILE A 124 -11.80 -2.52 -3.26
N ASN A 125 -10.88 -1.61 -3.60
CA ASN A 125 -11.27 -0.30 -4.13
C ASN A 125 -11.78 -0.39 -5.58
N PHE A 126 -11.11 -1.19 -6.43
CA PHE A 126 -11.58 -1.46 -7.79
C PHE A 126 -12.97 -2.11 -7.79
N LEU A 127 -13.15 -3.17 -6.99
CA LEU A 127 -14.44 -3.84 -6.84
C LEU A 127 -15.49 -2.90 -6.30
N TYR A 128 -15.20 -2.13 -5.24
CA TYR A 128 -16.18 -1.19 -4.68
C TYR A 128 -16.69 -0.18 -5.70
N ASP A 129 -15.78 0.47 -6.43
CA ASP A 129 -16.16 1.53 -7.38
C ASP A 129 -16.97 0.94 -8.55
N ASN A 130 -16.59 -0.25 -9.04
CA ASN A 130 -17.32 -0.91 -10.12
C ASN A 130 -18.66 -1.51 -9.65
N PHE A 131 -18.76 -2.05 -8.43
CA PHE A 131 -20.04 -2.48 -7.85
C PHE A 131 -21.01 -1.31 -7.70
N MET A 132 -20.52 -0.16 -7.23
CA MET A 132 -21.33 1.05 -7.16
C MET A 132 -21.78 1.51 -8.55
N CYS A 133 -20.89 1.47 -9.55
CA CYS A 133 -21.18 1.93 -10.90
C CYS A 133 -22.16 1.02 -11.66
N TYR A 134 -21.97 -0.30 -11.60
CA TYR A 134 -22.68 -1.25 -12.46
C TYR A 134 -23.81 -2.00 -11.75
N LEU A 135 -23.75 -2.15 -10.42
CA LEU A 135 -24.76 -2.86 -9.63
C LEU A 135 -25.55 -1.96 -8.68
N ASN A 136 -25.15 -0.68 -8.55
CA ASN A 136 -25.75 0.29 -7.63
C ASN A 136 -25.84 -0.24 -6.19
N LYS A 137 -24.78 -0.95 -5.75
CA LYS A 137 -24.70 -1.62 -4.45
C LYS A 137 -23.30 -1.40 -3.86
N PRO A 138 -23.18 -1.11 -2.54
CA PRO A 138 -21.87 -1.01 -1.91
C PRO A 138 -21.20 -2.39 -1.80
N PHE A 139 -19.89 -2.42 -2.00
CA PHE A 139 -19.08 -3.62 -1.76
C PHE A 139 -18.65 -3.69 -0.29
N SER A 140 -19.47 -4.37 0.52
CA SER A 140 -19.44 -4.32 1.99
C SER A 140 -18.81 -5.54 2.66
N PHE A 141 -17.88 -6.22 1.98
CA PHE A 141 -17.20 -7.38 2.54
C PHE A 141 -15.99 -6.97 3.39
N ASP A 142 -15.92 -7.51 4.60
CA ASP A 142 -14.72 -7.40 5.45
C ASP A 142 -13.56 -8.15 4.78
N PHE A 143 -12.35 -7.66 4.99
CA PHE A 143 -11.19 -8.20 4.28
C PHE A 143 -9.93 -8.24 5.14
N VAL A 144 -9.06 -9.19 4.82
CA VAL A 144 -7.75 -9.39 5.41
C VAL A 144 -6.69 -9.15 4.34
N ASP A 145 -5.70 -8.33 4.69
CA ASP A 145 -4.57 -8.02 3.82
C ASP A 145 -3.33 -8.80 4.29
N THR A 146 -2.87 -9.76 3.49
CA THR A 146 -1.71 -10.60 3.85
C THR A 146 -0.42 -9.79 3.92
N MET A 147 -0.27 -8.70 3.15
CA MET A 147 0.86 -7.77 3.28
C MET A 147 0.81 -7.07 4.64
N ARG A 148 -0.38 -6.66 5.11
CA ARG A 148 -0.56 -6.03 6.42
C ARG A 148 -0.25 -7.01 7.56
N LEU A 149 -0.70 -8.27 7.45
CA LEU A 149 -0.34 -9.32 8.41
C LEU A 149 1.17 -9.56 8.43
N SER A 150 1.81 -9.67 7.25
CA SER A 150 3.26 -9.86 7.16
C SER A 150 4.06 -8.72 7.76
N LYS A 151 3.64 -7.46 7.60
CA LYS A 151 4.28 -6.30 8.27
C LYS A 151 4.24 -6.38 9.79
N LEU A 152 3.25 -7.06 10.37
CA LEU A 152 3.14 -7.26 11.81
C LEU A 152 3.97 -8.46 12.29
N ILE A 153 4.02 -9.52 11.49
CA ILE A 153 4.64 -10.81 11.87
C ILE A 153 6.14 -10.85 11.50
N ASN A 154 6.49 -10.49 10.27
CA ASN A 154 7.85 -10.57 9.71
C ASN A 154 8.51 -9.19 9.67
N GLN A 155 8.66 -8.54 10.83
CA GLN A 155 9.10 -7.15 10.93
C GLN A 155 10.53 -6.91 10.40
N GLU A 156 11.32 -7.98 10.29
CA GLU A 156 12.68 -8.00 9.77
C GLU A 156 12.77 -7.99 8.24
N LEU A 157 11.68 -8.28 7.52
CA LEU A 157 11.69 -8.26 6.06
C LEU A 157 11.84 -6.83 5.53
N ALA A 158 12.74 -6.66 4.55
CA ALA A 158 12.95 -5.37 3.90
C ALA A 158 11.74 -4.94 3.05
N HIS A 159 11.08 -5.92 2.44
CA HIS A 159 9.92 -5.76 1.57
C HIS A 159 8.90 -6.87 1.86
N HIS A 160 7.63 -6.58 1.60
CA HIS A 160 6.51 -7.48 1.85
C HIS A 160 5.68 -7.71 0.59
N ARG A 161 6.30 -7.69 -0.61
CA ARG A 161 5.61 -8.08 -1.84
C ARG A 161 5.31 -9.58 -1.77
N LEU A 162 4.35 -10.06 -2.56
CA LEU A 162 3.97 -11.48 -2.56
C LEU A 162 5.20 -12.39 -2.78
N LYS A 163 6.05 -12.04 -3.75
CA LYS A 163 7.34 -12.70 -3.99
C LYS A 163 8.26 -12.74 -2.77
N ASP A 164 8.31 -11.68 -1.97
CA ASP A 164 9.16 -11.63 -0.78
C ASP A 164 8.64 -12.59 0.30
N LEU A 165 7.31 -12.68 0.48
CA LEU A 165 6.69 -13.65 1.39
C LEU A 165 6.91 -15.09 0.88
N CYS A 166 6.73 -15.33 -0.41
CA CYS A 166 7.00 -16.64 -1.00
C CYS A 166 8.45 -17.07 -0.75
N ASN A 167 9.41 -16.17 -0.97
CA ASN A 167 10.82 -16.44 -0.69
C ASN A 167 11.08 -16.70 0.81
N GLN A 168 10.50 -15.88 1.71
CA GLN A 168 10.64 -16.05 3.15
C GLN A 168 10.17 -17.44 3.63
N TYR A 169 9.10 -17.94 3.04
CA TYR A 169 8.47 -19.21 3.42
C TYR A 169 8.84 -20.39 2.53
N ASN A 170 9.81 -20.23 1.62
CA ASN A 170 10.23 -21.25 0.65
C ASN A 170 9.07 -21.78 -0.21
N ILE A 171 8.12 -20.92 -0.58
CA ILE A 171 7.02 -21.21 -1.51
C ILE A 171 7.52 -20.94 -2.94
N CYS A 172 7.30 -21.89 -3.84
CA CYS A 172 7.71 -21.76 -5.25
C CYS A 172 6.94 -20.60 -5.94
N TYR A 173 7.68 -19.59 -6.40
CA TYR A 173 7.16 -18.42 -7.12
C TYR A 173 7.41 -18.55 -8.63
N GLU A 174 6.85 -19.60 -9.25
CA GLU A 174 6.88 -19.82 -10.70
C GLU A 174 5.53 -19.49 -11.34
N ASN A 175 5.54 -18.93 -12.55
CA ASN A 175 4.34 -18.52 -13.32
C ASN A 175 3.39 -17.58 -12.56
N ALA A 176 3.93 -16.70 -11.70
CA ALA A 176 3.19 -15.59 -11.10
C ALA A 176 2.77 -14.56 -12.16
N HIS A 177 1.81 -13.68 -11.84
CA HIS A 177 1.13 -12.75 -12.77
C HIS A 177 0.02 -13.36 -13.62
N ARG A 178 -0.58 -14.44 -13.11
CA ARG A 178 -1.91 -14.91 -13.50
C ARG A 178 -2.74 -14.95 -12.23
N GLY A 179 -3.95 -14.37 -12.24
CA GLY A 179 -4.70 -14.15 -11.01
C GLY A 179 -5.00 -15.43 -10.21
N GLU A 180 -5.12 -16.59 -10.87
CA GLU A 180 -5.27 -17.89 -10.19
C GLU A 180 -4.02 -18.23 -9.38
N LYS A 181 -2.85 -18.06 -9.98
CA LYS A 181 -1.61 -18.38 -9.30
C LYS A 181 -1.34 -17.42 -8.13
N ASP A 182 -1.62 -16.15 -8.31
CA ASP A 182 -1.42 -15.15 -7.26
C ASP A 182 -2.44 -15.33 -6.10
N CYS A 183 -3.66 -15.79 -6.37
CA CYS A 183 -4.58 -16.26 -5.35
C CYS A 183 -4.03 -17.47 -4.57
N GLU A 184 -3.52 -18.51 -5.26
CA GLU A 184 -2.92 -19.68 -4.61
C GLU A 184 -1.72 -19.30 -3.72
N LEU A 185 -0.82 -18.47 -4.24
CA LEU A 185 0.34 -17.99 -3.52
C LEU A 185 -0.07 -17.15 -2.30
N THR A 186 -1.10 -16.32 -2.43
CA THR A 186 -1.66 -15.52 -1.33
C THR A 186 -2.26 -16.43 -0.26
N HIS A 187 -2.99 -17.48 -0.63
CA HIS A 187 -3.50 -18.49 0.29
C HIS A 187 -2.35 -19.19 1.06
N LEU A 188 -1.33 -19.68 0.35
CA LEU A 188 -0.18 -20.33 0.97
C LEU A 188 0.56 -19.39 1.93
N CYS A 189 0.73 -18.13 1.54
CA CYS A 189 1.31 -17.11 2.41
C CYS A 189 0.46 -16.86 3.65
N LEU A 190 -0.89 -16.83 3.54
CA LEU A 190 -1.78 -16.69 4.70
C LEU A 190 -1.60 -17.86 5.68
N MET A 191 -1.46 -19.09 5.18
CA MET A 191 -1.23 -20.27 6.00
C MET A 191 0.10 -20.19 6.76
N GLU A 192 1.19 -19.83 6.08
CA GLU A 192 2.51 -19.69 6.71
C GLU A 192 2.58 -18.50 7.67
N LEU A 193 1.88 -17.40 7.37
CA LEU A 193 1.69 -16.28 8.31
C LEU A 193 0.95 -16.74 9.58
N LYS A 194 -0.13 -17.52 9.43
CA LYS A 194 -0.88 -18.07 10.56
C LYS A 194 0.00 -18.97 11.43
N LYS A 195 0.75 -19.87 10.81
CA LYS A 195 1.68 -20.76 11.49
C LYS A 195 2.79 -19.98 12.21
N THR A 196 3.45 -19.06 11.53
CA THR A 196 4.49 -18.19 12.12
C THR A 196 3.96 -17.41 13.32
N ALA A 197 2.76 -16.86 13.21
CA ALA A 197 2.14 -16.12 14.29
C ALA A 197 1.72 -17.03 15.46
N PHE A 198 1.29 -18.27 15.21
CA PHE A 198 1.06 -19.27 16.25
C PHE A 198 2.37 -19.64 16.97
N ASP A 199 3.42 -19.96 16.21
CA ASP A 199 4.73 -20.33 16.74
C ASP A 199 5.35 -19.20 17.59
N ASN A 200 5.12 -17.95 17.19
CA ASN A 200 5.55 -16.77 17.92
C ASN A 200 4.58 -16.32 19.04
N SER A 201 3.52 -17.09 19.32
CA SER A 201 2.51 -16.77 20.35
C SER A 201 1.82 -15.42 20.14
N LEU A 202 1.61 -15.04 18.88
CA LEU A 202 0.98 -13.78 18.44
C LEU A 202 -0.51 -13.94 18.10
N ILE A 203 -1.12 -15.11 18.35
CA ILE A 203 -2.52 -15.40 18.05
C ILE A 203 -3.29 -15.75 19.32
N GLU A 204 -4.47 -15.16 19.48
CA GLU A 204 -5.48 -15.57 20.46
C GLU A 204 -6.84 -15.53 19.77
N ASN A 205 -7.59 -16.64 19.83
CA ASN A 205 -8.88 -16.80 19.15
C ASN A 205 -8.85 -16.45 17.64
N ASP A 206 -7.81 -16.90 16.92
CA ASP A 206 -7.57 -16.61 15.49
C ASP A 206 -7.36 -15.11 15.15
N VAL A 207 -7.34 -14.23 16.16
CA VAL A 207 -6.99 -12.82 16.04
C VAL A 207 -5.51 -12.68 16.33
N LEU A 208 -4.80 -11.89 15.53
CA LEU A 208 -3.44 -11.50 15.90
C LEU A 208 -3.52 -10.58 17.13
N VAL A 209 -3.02 -11.08 18.25
CA VAL A 209 -3.00 -10.35 19.52
C VAL A 209 -1.62 -9.88 19.87
N ASN A 210 -1.60 -8.75 20.56
CA ASN A 210 -0.41 -7.99 20.88
C ASN A 210 0.23 -8.47 22.21
N ASN A 211 0.21 -9.78 22.52
CA ASN A 211 0.56 -10.35 23.83
C ASN A 211 2.09 -10.43 24.10
N GLY A 212 2.84 -9.42 23.68
CA GLY A 212 4.31 -9.43 23.77
C GLY A 212 5.00 -9.24 22.44
N LEU A 213 4.25 -8.98 21.36
CA LEU A 213 4.69 -7.99 20.38
C LEU A 213 5.07 -6.77 21.19
N LYS A 214 6.37 -6.65 21.43
CA LYS A 214 6.96 -5.37 21.72
C LYS A 214 6.37 -4.45 20.66
N THR A 215 5.43 -3.61 21.04
CA THR A 215 5.58 -2.18 20.76
C THR A 215 6.92 -1.77 21.38
N GLN A 216 8.01 -2.24 20.76
CA GLN A 216 9.13 -1.39 20.45
C GLN A 216 8.65 -0.48 19.30
N ILE A 217 7.50 0.18 19.42
CA ILE A 217 7.48 1.58 19.86
C ILE A 217 7.98 1.79 21.33
N ARG A 218 9.17 1.37 21.76
CA ARG A 218 10.38 2.11 21.46
C ARG A 218 10.37 2.57 20.00
N GLN A 219 9.80 3.75 19.81
CA GLN A 219 10.71 4.79 19.38
C GLN A 219 11.90 4.69 20.36
N THR A 220 12.85 3.81 20.07
CA THR A 220 14.16 4.37 19.84
C THR A 220 13.80 5.34 18.74
N GLN A 221 13.61 6.60 19.12
CA GLN A 221 14.08 7.62 18.23
C GLN A 221 15.48 7.11 17.95
N THR A 222 15.66 6.40 16.82
CA THR A 222 16.98 6.12 16.29
C THR A 222 17.48 7.53 16.15
N LYS A 223 18.24 7.97 17.16
CA LYS A 223 18.57 9.37 17.23
C LYS A 223 19.39 9.59 15.99
N ALA A 224 19.24 10.73 15.36
CA ALA A 224 19.97 10.98 14.15
C ALA A 224 21.49 10.72 14.29
N LYS A 225 22.02 10.90 15.50
CA LYS A 225 23.42 10.60 15.88
C LYS A 225 23.81 9.11 15.85
N ASP A 226 22.85 8.19 15.91
CA ASP A 226 23.07 6.75 15.99
C ASP A 226 23.12 6.09 14.59
N ILE A 227 22.87 6.87 13.53
CA ILE A 227 22.93 6.42 12.13
C ILE A 227 24.23 6.92 11.49
N GLN A 228 25.02 5.97 10.99
CA GLN A 228 26.26 6.25 10.27
C GLN A 228 26.15 5.70 8.84
N ALA A 229 26.86 6.33 7.92
CA ALA A 229 26.95 5.86 6.54
C ALA A 229 27.57 4.46 6.51
N LYS A 230 27.00 3.57 5.69
CA LYS A 230 27.54 2.22 5.45
C LYS A 230 28.64 2.21 4.39
N ILE A 231 28.80 3.30 3.65
CA ILE A 231 29.76 3.45 2.57
C ILE A 231 30.87 4.44 2.95
N GLN A 232 32.06 4.23 2.41
CA GLN A 232 33.24 5.07 2.69
C GLN A 232 33.52 6.11 1.58
N GLU A 233 32.96 5.90 0.38
CA GLU A 233 33.06 6.83 -0.75
C GLU A 233 31.69 7.44 -1.03
N PHE A 234 31.63 8.77 -1.09
CA PHE A 234 30.40 9.53 -1.31
C PHE A 234 30.45 10.25 -2.67
N ASP A 235 29.30 10.33 -3.33
CA ASP A 235 29.12 11.25 -4.45
C ASP A 235 28.97 12.68 -3.91
N ILE A 236 30.04 13.46 -4.00
CA ILE A 236 30.09 14.86 -3.56
C ILE A 236 29.19 15.79 -4.38
N SER A 237 28.72 15.37 -5.55
CA SER A 237 27.84 16.14 -6.42
C SER A 237 26.36 15.99 -6.06
N HIS A 238 26.04 15.04 -5.18
CA HIS A 238 24.68 14.69 -4.82
C HIS A 238 23.99 15.83 -4.03
N PRO A 239 22.72 16.19 -4.32
CA PRO A 239 22.03 17.31 -3.66
C PRO A 239 21.88 17.21 -2.14
N LEU A 240 21.95 15.99 -1.60
CA LEU A 240 21.89 15.72 -0.16
C LEU A 240 23.26 15.67 0.53
N TYR A 241 24.35 15.66 -0.23
CA TYR A 241 25.70 15.60 0.33
C TYR A 241 25.96 16.82 1.23
N ASN A 242 26.40 16.56 2.46
CA ASN A 242 26.69 17.56 3.51
C ASN A 242 25.49 18.45 3.90
N GLN A 243 24.25 18.05 3.60
CA GLN A 243 23.04 18.77 4.00
C GLN A 243 22.49 18.24 5.32
N ASN A 244 22.03 19.14 6.20
CA ASN A 244 21.37 18.77 7.45
C ASN A 244 19.86 18.52 7.23
N CYS A 245 19.44 17.27 7.33
CA CYS A 245 18.10 16.81 6.97
C CYS A 245 17.26 16.42 8.20
N VAL A 246 16.00 16.88 8.25
CA VAL A 246 15.01 16.47 9.25
C VAL A 246 13.82 15.86 8.52
N ILE A 247 13.37 14.68 8.95
CA ILE A 247 12.11 14.07 8.47
C ILE A 247 11.00 14.37 9.47
N THR A 248 9.80 14.70 9.00
CA THR A 248 8.58 14.82 9.83
C THR A 248 7.41 14.08 9.18
N GLY A 249 6.53 13.52 10.00
CA GLY A 249 5.43 12.66 9.53
C GLY A 249 5.87 11.24 9.18
N ILE A 250 4.94 10.49 8.60
CA ILE A 250 5.14 9.12 8.08
C ILE A 250 5.38 9.23 6.57
N LEU A 251 6.46 8.62 6.08
CA LEU A 251 6.76 8.49 4.65
C LEU A 251 6.04 7.27 4.08
N GLY A 252 5.54 7.38 2.84
CA GLY A 252 4.80 6.31 2.17
C GLY A 252 5.67 5.15 1.68
N ARG A 253 6.92 5.42 1.26
CA ARG A 253 7.81 4.40 0.66
C ARG A 253 8.83 3.79 1.62
N PHE A 254 9.23 4.52 2.66
CA PHE A 254 10.29 4.08 3.58
C PHE A 254 9.90 4.26 5.04
N THR A 255 10.40 3.39 5.91
CA THR A 255 10.42 3.69 7.34
C THR A 255 11.36 4.87 7.62
N ARG A 256 11.16 5.54 8.77
CA ARG A 256 12.02 6.68 9.18
C ARG A 256 13.50 6.29 9.23
N SER A 257 13.81 5.11 9.77
CA SER A 257 15.19 4.61 9.88
C SER A 257 15.80 4.33 8.50
N GLN A 258 15.06 3.70 7.59
CA GLN A 258 15.51 3.46 6.22
C GLN A 258 15.79 4.77 5.48
N ALA A 259 14.88 5.75 5.55
CA ALA A 259 15.09 7.05 4.94
C ALA A 259 16.30 7.79 5.52
N MET A 260 16.51 7.72 6.85
CA MET A 260 17.70 8.28 7.49
C MET A 260 18.98 7.55 7.06
N GLN A 261 18.95 6.23 6.90
CA GLN A 261 20.09 5.48 6.40
C GLN A 261 20.44 5.89 4.97
N ILE A 262 19.46 6.04 4.09
CA ILE A 262 19.67 6.52 2.71
C ILE A 262 20.30 7.92 2.72
N ILE A 263 19.79 8.84 3.55
CA ILE A 263 20.38 10.17 3.71
C ILE A 263 21.85 10.07 4.14
N ALA A 264 22.17 9.21 5.11
CA ALA A 264 23.54 9.03 5.60
C ALA A 264 24.44 8.42 4.52
N ASP A 265 23.95 7.44 3.78
CA ASP A 265 24.70 6.78 2.70
C ASP A 265 24.93 7.75 1.52
N LEU A 266 24.08 8.75 1.32
CA LEU A 266 24.29 9.84 0.36
C LEU A 266 25.15 10.99 0.91
N GLY A 267 25.75 10.83 2.09
CA GLY A 267 26.60 11.82 2.75
C GLY A 267 25.85 12.99 3.40
N GLY A 268 24.52 12.89 3.56
CA GLY A 268 23.70 13.83 4.32
C GLY A 268 23.76 13.61 5.83
N ILE A 269 23.43 14.65 6.59
CA ILE A 269 23.50 14.66 8.06
C ILE A 269 22.08 14.63 8.63
N ASN A 270 21.69 13.51 9.24
CA ASN A 270 20.38 13.41 9.87
C ASN A 270 20.26 14.31 11.12
N GLN A 271 19.05 14.79 11.39
CA GLN A 271 18.69 15.52 12.60
C GLN A 271 17.29 15.13 13.11
N ASP A 272 17.12 15.10 14.44
CA ASP A 272 15.83 14.77 15.07
C ASP A 272 14.86 15.95 15.13
N SER A 273 15.39 17.16 15.13
CA SER A 273 14.68 18.42 15.36
C SER A 273 15.18 19.51 14.43
N VAL A 274 14.29 20.43 14.08
CA VAL A 274 14.62 21.59 13.25
C VAL A 274 15.42 22.61 14.06
N THR A 275 16.64 22.90 13.62
CA THR A 275 17.57 23.85 14.24
C THR A 275 18.03 24.90 13.23
N LYS A 276 18.84 25.88 13.66
CA LYS A 276 19.47 26.85 12.74
C LYS A 276 20.42 26.21 11.73
N LYS A 277 20.89 24.98 11.98
CA LYS A 277 21.76 24.25 11.06
C LYS A 277 20.99 23.44 10.03
N THR A 278 19.67 23.27 10.18
CA THR A 278 18.86 22.44 9.29
C THR A 278 18.76 23.09 7.92
N ASN A 279 19.13 22.35 6.87
CA ASN A 279 19.05 22.79 5.48
C ASN A 279 17.81 22.25 4.76
N ILE A 280 17.34 21.06 5.14
CA ILE A 280 16.22 20.39 4.47
C ILE A 280 15.24 19.80 5.50
N LEU A 281 13.95 20.14 5.39
CA LEU A 281 12.85 19.49 6.09
C LEU A 281 12.02 18.67 5.09
N ILE A 282 11.97 17.35 5.28
CA ILE A 282 11.22 16.40 4.45
C ILE A 282 9.86 16.12 5.11
N LEU A 283 8.78 16.42 4.40
CA LEU A 283 7.40 16.20 4.87
C LEU A 283 6.84 14.88 4.34
N GLY A 284 6.48 13.97 5.25
CA GLY A 284 5.72 12.76 4.93
C GLY A 284 4.23 13.02 4.72
N ASP A 285 3.56 12.08 4.05
CA ASP A 285 2.18 12.21 3.54
C ASP A 285 1.18 12.70 4.61
N ASN A 286 1.29 12.18 5.84
CA ASN A 286 0.40 12.57 6.94
C ASN A 286 0.59 14.03 7.39
N ASP A 287 1.82 14.54 7.37
CA ASP A 287 2.12 15.93 7.74
C ASP A 287 1.76 16.90 6.62
N TYR A 288 1.90 16.47 5.35
CA TYR A 288 1.43 17.23 4.19
C TYR A 288 -0.11 17.33 4.16
N ARG A 289 -0.81 16.24 4.44
CA ARG A 289 -2.29 16.21 4.54
C ARG A 289 -2.82 17.02 5.73
N ALA A 290 -2.10 17.02 6.86
CA ALA A 290 -2.42 17.87 8.01
C ALA A 290 -2.28 19.36 7.63
N MET A 291 -1.21 19.72 6.90
CA MET A 291 -0.98 21.08 6.40
C MET A 291 -2.14 21.58 5.52
N ILE A 292 -2.66 20.74 4.62
CA ILE A 292 -3.81 21.06 3.74
C ILE A 292 -5.10 21.30 4.54
N LYS A 293 -5.24 20.66 5.71
CA LYS A 293 -6.42 20.80 6.59
C LYS A 293 -6.25 21.85 7.70
N GLY A 294 -5.20 22.67 7.66
CA GLY A 294 -4.93 23.71 8.67
C GLY A 294 -4.20 23.22 9.94
N GLY A 295 -3.84 21.94 10.03
CA GLY A 295 -3.02 21.39 11.10
C GLY A 295 -1.53 21.55 10.81
N ILE A 296 -0.78 22.28 11.63
CA ILE A 296 0.66 22.49 11.43
C ILE A 296 1.45 21.78 12.54
N SER A 297 2.33 20.85 12.17
CA SER A 297 3.24 20.18 13.12
C SER A 297 4.23 21.19 13.74
N ASN A 298 4.69 20.95 14.97
CA ASN A 298 5.64 21.86 15.64
C ASN A 298 6.96 22.02 14.87
N LYS A 299 7.39 20.97 14.17
CA LYS A 299 8.60 21.00 13.30
C LYS A 299 8.39 21.89 12.08
N LEU A 300 7.22 21.81 11.45
CA LEU A 300 6.87 22.67 10.32
C LEU A 300 6.72 24.14 10.74
N LYS A 301 6.10 24.42 11.90
CA LYS A 301 6.04 25.77 12.48
C LYS A 301 7.45 26.33 12.65
N ARG A 302 8.33 25.55 13.26
CA ARG A 302 9.72 25.94 13.53
C ARG A 302 10.53 26.20 12.26
N ALA A 303 10.38 25.36 11.23
CA ALA A 303 11.05 25.56 9.94
C ALA A 303 10.60 26.85 9.25
N ARG A 304 9.29 27.14 9.23
CA ARG A 304 8.75 28.39 8.66
C ARG A 304 9.30 29.63 9.39
N GLU A 305 9.38 29.60 10.71
CA GLU A 305 9.98 30.69 11.49
C GLU A 305 11.46 30.94 11.13
N LEU A 306 12.23 29.89 10.88
CA LEU A 306 13.65 30.01 10.54
C LEU A 306 13.84 30.53 9.11
N ILE A 307 13.01 30.10 8.16
CA ILE A 307 12.97 30.64 6.79
C ILE A 307 12.66 32.15 6.83
N LEU A 308 11.65 32.56 7.60
CA LEU A 308 11.31 33.99 7.76
C LEU A 308 12.46 34.81 8.39
N LYS A 309 13.35 34.16 9.15
CA LYS A 309 14.56 34.76 9.73
C LYS A 309 15.78 34.69 8.79
N GLY A 310 15.58 34.35 7.51
CA GLY A 310 16.61 34.31 6.48
C GLY A 310 17.55 33.10 6.57
N GLN A 311 17.15 32.02 7.23
CA GLN A 311 17.93 30.78 7.20
C GLN A 311 17.74 30.05 5.87
N ASP A 312 18.83 29.49 5.34
CA ASP A 312 18.82 28.64 4.14
C ASP A 312 18.29 27.24 4.49
N LEU A 313 16.97 27.16 4.58
CA LEU A 313 16.21 25.95 4.88
C LEU A 313 15.13 25.75 3.82
N LYS A 314 15.11 24.57 3.19
CA LYS A 314 14.11 24.17 2.20
C LYS A 314 13.15 23.16 2.81
N ILE A 315 11.87 23.29 2.50
CA ILE A 315 10.84 22.31 2.87
C ILE A 315 10.46 21.56 1.60
N ILE A 316 10.65 20.23 1.60
CA ILE A 316 10.37 19.38 0.44
C ILE A 316 9.34 18.30 0.80
N SER A 317 8.55 17.89 -0.19
CA SER A 317 7.61 16.77 -0.04
C SER A 317 8.35 15.43 -0.11
N GLU A 318 7.69 14.36 0.31
CA GLU A 318 8.24 13.01 0.16
C GLU A 318 8.52 12.63 -1.29
N ASN A 319 7.71 13.11 -2.26
CA ASN A 319 7.93 12.81 -3.67
C ASN A 319 9.24 13.44 -4.17
N VAL A 320 9.48 14.71 -3.83
CA VAL A 320 10.74 15.40 -4.17
C VAL A 320 11.93 14.72 -3.51
N PHE A 321 11.76 14.21 -2.28
CA PHE A 321 12.80 13.42 -1.64
C PHE A 321 13.06 12.09 -2.37
N TYR A 322 12.03 11.43 -2.90
CA TYR A 322 12.21 10.22 -3.70
C TYR A 322 12.89 10.50 -5.04
N ASP A 323 12.54 11.60 -5.72
CA ASP A 323 13.19 12.01 -6.96
C ASP A 323 14.68 12.37 -6.78
N MET A 324 15.10 12.66 -5.55
CA MET A 324 16.51 12.94 -5.23
C MET A 324 17.34 11.69 -4.96
N ILE A 325 16.74 10.54 -4.68
CA ILE A 325 17.47 9.33 -4.26
C ILE A 325 17.38 8.19 -5.29
N PHE A 326 16.67 8.42 -6.40
CA PHE A 326 16.48 7.51 -7.52
C PHE A 326 16.77 8.25 -8.82
#